data_AF-A0A7S0B2W3-F1
#
_entry.id   AF-A0A7S0B2W3-F1
#
_cell.length_a   1.000
_cell.length_b   1.000
_cell.length_c   1.000
_cell.angle_alpha   90.00
_cell.angle_beta   90.00
_cell.angle_gamma   90.00
#
_symmetry.space_group_name_H-M   'P 1'
#
loop_
_entity.id
_entity.type
_entity.pdbx_description
1 polymer ?
#
loop_
_entity_poly.entity_id
_entity_poly.type
_entity_poly.pdbx_seq_one_letter_code
_entity_poly.pdbx_strand_id
1 'polypeptide(L)'
;MLLEIARTAKARCVVCGVKISDRPRLAELAYRCQCGEENNSLVARFLRDSSAVNVLLKPHFHSLNNDEKCRKKLSQSLAVLEELERIVPDLEKWHVVDLCSGKSL
;
A
#
# COMPACT_ATOMS: atom_id res chain seq x y z
N MET A 1 13.70 2.61 3.89
CA MET A 1 12.91 1.35 3.81
C MET A 1 13.46 0.24 4.69
N LEU A 2 14.74 -0.13 4.55
CA LEU A 2 15.39 -1.11 5.45
C LEU A 2 15.32 -0.74 6.94
N LEU A 3 15.36 0.56 7.26
CA LEU A 3 15.17 1.08 8.62
C LEU A 3 13.81 0.76 9.23
N GLU A 4 12.72 0.77 8.43
CA GLU A 4 11.38 0.53 8.97
C GLU A 4 11.12 -0.97 9.18
N ILE A 5 11.68 -1.82 8.31
CA ILE A 5 11.71 -3.29 8.46
C ILE A 5 12.43 -3.67 9.77
N ALA A 6 13.58 -3.04 10.05
CA ALA A 6 14.34 -3.30 11.28
C ALA A 6 13.61 -2.81 12.54
N ARG A 7 12.85 -1.70 12.45
CA ARG A 7 12.13 -1.09 13.59
C ARG A 7 10.89 -1.90 14.00
N THR A 8 10.22 -2.57 13.08
CA THR A 8 8.96 -3.26 13.34
C THR A 8 9.11 -4.68 13.87
N ALA A 9 10.30 -5.29 13.77
CA ALA A 9 10.54 -6.71 14.02
C ALA A 9 10.30 -7.23 15.46
N LYS A 10 9.99 -6.34 16.42
CA LYS A 10 9.57 -6.70 17.80
C LYS A 10 8.39 -5.88 18.31
N ALA A 11 7.76 -5.07 17.46
CA ALA A 11 6.80 -4.07 17.90
C ALA A 11 5.35 -4.61 17.87
N ARG A 12 4.56 -4.25 18.88
CA ARG A 12 3.09 -4.34 18.83
C ARG A 12 2.53 -3.00 18.36
N CYS A 13 1.43 -3.03 17.64
CA CYS A 13 0.71 -1.83 17.28
C CYS A 13 0.19 -1.15 18.57
N VAL A 14 0.49 0.14 18.76
CA VAL A 14 0.02 0.90 19.93
C VAL A 14 -1.48 1.15 19.93
N VAL A 15 -2.14 0.98 18.77
CA VAL A 15 -3.58 1.21 18.60
C VAL A 15 -4.38 -0.06 18.93
N CYS A 16 -3.99 -1.22 18.38
CA CYS A 16 -4.76 -2.47 18.49
C CYS A 16 -4.03 -3.61 19.22
N GLY A 17 -2.76 -3.43 19.63
CA GLY A 17 -1.97 -4.44 20.33
C GLY A 17 -1.47 -5.62 19.48
N VAL A 18 -1.85 -5.69 18.20
CA VAL A 18 -1.47 -6.75 17.26
C VAL A 18 0.04 -6.71 16.98
N LYS A 19 0.66 -7.89 16.90
CA LYS A 19 2.08 -8.01 16.54
C LYS A 19 2.29 -7.53 15.11
N ILE A 20 3.22 -6.60 14.91
CA ILE A 20 3.57 -6.10 13.58
C ILE A 20 4.49 -7.14 12.92
N SER A 21 4.31 -7.35 11.62
CA SER A 21 5.16 -8.26 10.87
C SER A 21 6.58 -7.70 10.77
N ASP A 22 7.56 -8.56 10.97
CA ASP A 22 8.98 -8.25 10.77
C ASP A 22 9.28 -7.97 9.29
N ARG A 23 8.44 -8.49 8.38
CA ARG A 23 8.49 -8.24 6.94
C ARG A 23 7.13 -7.75 6.44
N PRO A 24 6.88 -6.44 6.48
CA PRO A 24 5.66 -5.85 5.93
C PRO A 24 5.59 -6.08 4.41
N ARG A 25 4.49 -6.63 3.90
CA ARG A 25 4.30 -6.97 2.47
C ARG A 25 4.39 -5.75 1.56
N LEU A 26 3.84 -4.61 1.98
CA LEU A 26 3.96 -3.37 1.20
C LEU A 26 5.42 -2.89 1.15
N ALA A 27 6.19 -3.06 2.24
CA ALA A 27 7.61 -2.72 2.26
C ALA A 27 8.41 -3.63 1.33
N GLU A 28 8.13 -4.93 1.35
CA GLU A 28 8.70 -5.90 0.42
C GLU A 28 8.36 -5.55 -1.04
N LEU A 29 7.10 -5.21 -1.31
CA LEU A 29 6.65 -4.81 -2.65
C LEU A 29 7.33 -3.52 -3.13
N ALA A 30 7.45 -2.52 -2.26
CA ALA A 30 8.15 -1.27 -2.56
C ALA A 30 9.64 -1.51 -2.82
N TYR A 31 10.29 -2.38 -2.04
CA TYR A 31 11.69 -2.77 -2.27
C TYR A 31 11.86 -3.45 -3.63
N ARG A 32 10.99 -4.42 -3.96
CA ARG A 32 10.99 -5.06 -5.28
C ARG A 32 10.82 -4.06 -6.43
N CYS A 33 9.96 -3.06 -6.27
CA CYS A 33 9.82 -1.98 -7.26
C CYS A 33 11.11 -1.18 -7.43
N GLN A 34 11.82 -0.87 -6.35
CA GLN A 34 13.11 -0.18 -6.41
C GLN A 34 14.21 -1.00 -7.08
N CYS A 35 14.17 -2.33 -6.91
CA CYS A 35 15.08 -3.27 -7.57
C CYS A 35 14.69 -3.57 -9.03
N GLY A 36 13.57 -3.07 -9.53
CA GLY A 36 13.08 -3.37 -10.88
C GLY A 36 12.46 -4.76 -11.04
N GLU A 37 12.06 -5.41 -9.93
CA GLU A 37 11.50 -6.77 -9.89
C GLU A 37 9.96 -6.81 -9.88
N GLU A 38 9.31 -5.64 -9.97
CA GLU A 38 7.85 -5.54 -10.11
C GLU A 38 7.49 -5.28 -11.57
N ASN A 39 6.71 -6.20 -12.14
CA ASN A 39 6.34 -6.18 -13.55
C ASN A 39 5.03 -5.43 -13.82
N ASN A 40 4.25 -5.09 -12.78
CA ASN A 40 3.07 -4.25 -12.91
C ASN A 40 3.49 -2.76 -12.92
N SER A 41 3.37 -2.13 -14.09
CA SER A 41 3.76 -0.73 -14.30
C SER A 41 3.00 0.25 -13.41
N LEU A 42 1.71 0.02 -13.13
CA LEU A 42 0.91 0.87 -12.25
C LEU A 42 1.42 0.83 -10.82
N VAL A 43 1.68 -0.38 -10.31
CA VAL A 43 2.23 -0.60 -8.97
C VAL A 43 3.63 0.01 -8.87
N ALA A 44 4.48 -0.21 -9.86
CA ALA A 44 5.83 0.34 -9.89
C ALA A 44 5.85 1.87 -9.99
N ARG A 45 4.90 2.49 -10.70
CA ARG A 45 4.72 3.95 -10.75
C ARG A 45 4.29 4.48 -9.39
N PHE A 46 3.22 3.92 -8.83
CA PHE A 46 2.67 4.32 -7.53
C PHE A 46 3.72 4.23 -6.40
N LEU A 47 4.51 3.15 -6.37
CA LEU A 47 5.50 2.92 -5.31
C LEU A 47 6.80 3.71 -5.49
N ARG A 48 7.06 4.29 -6.67
CA ARG A 48 8.23 5.15 -6.92
C ARG A 48 7.95 6.62 -6.58
N ASP A 49 6.77 7.12 -6.92
CA ASP A 49 6.49 8.57 -6.88
C ASP A 49 5.86 9.05 -5.56
N SER A 50 5.42 8.15 -4.69
CA SER A 50 4.49 8.53 -3.63
C SER A 50 5.13 8.67 -2.26
N SER A 51 5.20 9.91 -1.77
CA SER A 51 5.45 10.23 -0.37
C SER A 51 4.41 9.57 0.57
N ALA A 52 3.22 9.24 0.07
CA ALA A 52 2.19 8.54 0.82
C ALA A 52 2.59 7.10 1.17
N VAL A 53 3.45 6.45 0.38
CA VAL A 53 3.95 5.09 0.69
C VAL A 53 4.70 5.09 2.01
N ASN A 54 5.54 6.10 2.28
CA ASN A 54 6.24 6.21 3.56
C ASN A 54 5.27 6.33 4.75
N VAL A 55 4.09 6.94 4.55
CA VAL A 55 3.03 7.00 5.57
C VAL A 55 2.39 5.63 5.76
N LEU A 56 2.07 4.94 4.67
CA LEU A 56 1.46 3.60 4.70
C LEU A 56 2.39 2.53 5.31
N LEU A 57 3.71 2.75 5.29
CA LEU A 57 4.67 1.85 5.93
C LEU A 57 4.74 2.02 7.46
N LYS A 58 4.06 3.01 8.05
CA LYS A 58 4.04 3.19 9.50
C LYS A 58 3.30 2.02 10.19
N PRO A 59 3.69 1.66 11.43
CA PRO A 59 3.06 0.62 12.25
C PRO A 59 1.53 0.64 12.37
N HIS A 60 0.94 1.84 12.25
CA HIS A 60 -0.50 2.02 12.43
C HIS A 60 -1.29 1.41 11.27
N PHE A 61 -0.66 1.28 10.10
CA PHE A 61 -1.22 0.65 8.90
C PHE A 61 -0.80 -0.82 8.75
N HIS A 62 -0.44 -1.50 9.85
CA HIS A 62 -0.02 -2.91 9.80
C HIS A 62 -1.06 -3.84 9.16
N SER A 63 -2.36 -3.53 9.23
CA SER A 63 -3.41 -4.30 8.56
C SER A 63 -3.24 -4.30 7.04
N LEU A 64 -2.95 -3.16 6.45
CA LEU A 64 -2.65 -3.02 5.02
C LEU A 64 -1.31 -3.67 4.68
N ASN A 65 -0.31 -3.44 5.53
CA ASN A 65 1.03 -4.00 5.33
C ASN A 65 1.11 -5.52 5.50
N ASN A 66 0.16 -6.15 6.18
CA ASN A 66 0.11 -7.60 6.38
C ASN A 66 -0.91 -8.29 5.46
N ASP A 67 -1.60 -7.55 4.59
CA ASP A 67 -2.58 -8.15 3.68
C ASP A 67 -1.88 -8.98 2.61
N GLU A 68 -2.11 -10.29 2.61
CA GLU A 68 -1.57 -11.22 1.60
C GLU A 68 -2.02 -10.88 0.18
N LYS A 69 -3.16 -10.19 0.04
CA LYS A 69 -3.71 -9.73 -1.22
C LYS A 69 -3.35 -8.27 -1.52
N CYS A 70 -2.45 -7.65 -0.75
CA CYS A 70 -2.05 -6.25 -0.91
C CYS A 70 -1.68 -5.90 -2.36
N ARG A 71 -0.80 -6.69 -3.00
CA ARG A 71 -0.40 -6.46 -4.40
C ARG A 71 -1.59 -6.53 -5.36
N LYS A 72 -2.46 -7.52 -5.21
CA LYS A 72 -3.64 -7.70 -6.08
C LYS A 72 -4.62 -6.53 -5.90
N LYS A 73 -4.97 -6.20 -4.66
CA LYS A 73 -5.89 -5.10 -4.34
C LYS A 73 -5.36 -3.77 -4.83
N LEU A 74 -4.09 -3.46 -4.56
CA LEU A 74 -3.45 -2.24 -5.04
C LEU A 74 -3.46 -2.17 -6.57
N SER A 75 -3.16 -3.28 -7.26
CA SER A 75 -3.23 -3.33 -8.73
C SER A 75 -4.64 -3.02 -9.25
N GLN A 76 -5.67 -3.58 -8.61
CA GLN A 76 -7.08 -3.37 -8.99
C GLN A 76 -7.50 -1.91 -8.77
N SER A 77 -7.22 -1.35 -7.58
CA SER A 77 -7.58 0.04 -7.29
C SER A 77 -6.84 1.03 -8.20
N LEU A 78 -5.56 0.77 -8.53
CA LEU A 78 -4.80 1.62 -9.47
C LEU A 78 -5.31 1.53 -10.90
N ALA A 79 -5.76 0.36 -11.36
CA ALA A 79 -6.37 0.21 -12.68
C ALA A 79 -7.70 0.98 -12.77
N VAL A 80 -8.51 0.95 -11.71
CA VAL A 80 -9.75 1.75 -11.64
C VAL A 80 -9.43 3.24 -11.63
N LEU A 81 -8.45 3.68 -10.84
CA LEU A 81 -8.03 5.09 -10.81
C LEU A 81 -7.55 5.57 -12.19
N GLU A 82 -6.73 4.78 -12.89
CA GLU A 82 -6.26 5.14 -14.24
C GLU A 82 -7.42 5.29 -15.24
N GLU A 83 -8.45 4.46 -15.13
CA GLU A 83 -9.64 4.60 -15.98
C GLU A 83 -10.50 5.81 -15.57
N LEU A 84 -10.66 6.04 -14.27
CA LEU A 84 -11.36 7.22 -13.74
C LEU A 84 -10.71 8.53 -14.19
N GLU A 85 -9.37 8.61 -14.19
CA GLU A 85 -8.61 9.77 -14.66
C GLU A 85 -8.90 10.11 -16.14
N ARG A 86 -9.31 9.14 -16.96
CA ARG A 86 -9.68 9.38 -18.37
C ARG A 86 -11.07 9.97 -18.53
N ILE A 87 -11.99 9.63 -17.63
CA ILE A 87 -13.41 10.01 -17.74
C ILE A 87 -13.80 11.18 -16.85
N VAL A 88 -13.00 11.50 -15.83
CA VAL A 88 -13.21 12.63 -14.91
C VAL A 88 -12.05 13.64 -15.03
N PRO A 89 -12.23 14.73 -15.80
CA PRO A 89 -11.16 15.71 -16.08
C PRO A 89 -10.62 16.47 -14.86
N ASP A 90 -11.32 16.45 -13.72
CA ASP A 90 -10.96 17.14 -12.48
C ASP A 90 -10.88 16.18 -11.27
N LEU A 91 -10.47 14.92 -11.52
CA LEU A 91 -10.43 13.87 -10.50
C LEU A 91 -9.62 14.26 -9.26
N GLU A 92 -8.63 15.15 -9.37
CA GLU A 92 -7.83 15.63 -8.25
C GLU A 92 -8.65 16.37 -7.16
N LYS A 93 -9.86 16.82 -7.49
CA LYS A 93 -10.79 17.47 -6.54
C LYS A 93 -11.69 16.46 -5.83
N TRP A 94 -11.58 15.18 -6.16
CA TRP A 94 -12.45 14.13 -5.67
C TRP A 94 -11.74 13.26 -4.64
N HIS A 95 -12.48 12.89 -3.59
CA HIS A 95 -12.07 11.82 -2.69
C HIS A 95 -12.62 10.49 -3.24
N VAL A 96 -11.77 9.73 -3.92
CA VAL A 96 -12.13 8.39 -4.40
C VAL A 96 -12.04 7.40 -3.25
N VAL A 97 -13.17 6.80 -2.88
CA VAL A 97 -13.25 5.76 -1.84
C VAL A 97 -13.59 4.43 -2.49
N ASP A 98 -12.63 3.52 -2.48
CA ASP A 98 -12.82 2.14 -2.94
C ASP A 98 -13.44 1.28 -1.82
N LEU A 99 -14.71 0.89 -1.99
CA LEU A 99 -15.46 0.04 -1.05
C LEU A 99 -15.32 -1.47 -1.35
N CYS A 100 -14.24 -1.92 -2.00
CA CYS A 100 -14.06 -3.31 -2.41
C CYS A 100 -13.76 -4.34 -1.29
N SER A 101 -14.13 -4.09 -0.03
CA SER A 101 -14.06 -5.09 1.03
C SER A 101 -15.46 -5.55 1.43
N GLY A 102 -15.92 -6.68 0.87
CA GLY A 102 -17.03 -7.47 1.42
C GLY A 102 -16.74 -8.10 2.78
N LYS A 103 -16.08 -7.36 3.69
CA LYS A 103 -16.02 -7.65 5.11
C LYS A 103 -16.85 -6.57 5.80
N SER A 104 -17.93 -6.99 6.44
CA SER A 104 -18.71 -6.17 7.35
C SER A 104 -17.79 -5.45 8.33
N LEU A 105 -18.04 -4.15 8.53
CA LEU A 105 -17.50 -3.36 9.63
C LEU A 105 -17.89 -3.99 10.98
#